data_AF-A0A7S1H9J4-F1
#
_entry.id   AF-A0A7S1H9J4-F1
#
_cell.length_a   1.000
_cell.length_b   1.000
_cell.length_c   1.000
_cell.angle_alpha   90.00
_cell.angle_beta   90.00
_cell.angle_gamma   90.00
#
_symmetry.space_group_name_H-M   'P 1'
#
loop_
_entity.id
_entity.type
_entity.pdbx_description
1 polymer ?
#
loop_
_entity_poly.entity_id
_entity_poly.type
_entity_poly.pdbx_seq_one_letter_code
_entity_poly.pdbx_strand_id
1 'polypeptide(L)'
;AFGLGLERLAMVLFQIPDIRLFWTRDERFLSQFREGEITKFEPYSKHPPCYKDITFWVPEGFEENNFMEMVRGIAGDWAESVVLIDKFEHKKKGRTSHCYRINYRAMDRSLTNEEVDVMQMALREQVPGALNVELR
;
A
#
# COMPACT_ATOMS: atom_id res chain seq x y z
N ALA A 1 -20.97 -24.99 3.36
CA ALA A 1 -20.22 -24.14 4.30
C ALA A 1 -20.35 -22.69 3.83
N PHE A 2 -20.54 -21.74 4.75
CA PHE A 2 -20.61 -20.32 4.44
C PHE A 2 -19.43 -19.61 5.11
N GLY A 3 -18.67 -18.83 4.33
CA GLY A 3 -17.52 -18.06 4.81
C GLY A 3 -17.89 -16.59 4.90
N LEU A 4 -17.86 -16.03 6.10
CA LEU A 4 -18.11 -14.62 6.35
C LEU A 4 -16.76 -13.91 6.50
N GLY A 5 -16.51 -12.91 5.65
CA GLY A 5 -15.36 -12.02 5.80
C GLY A 5 -15.63 -11.00 6.90
N LEU A 6 -15.07 -11.22 8.10
CA LEU A 6 -15.35 -10.40 9.29
C LEU A 6 -14.98 -8.94 9.09
N GLU A 7 -13.82 -8.66 8.50
CA GLU A 7 -13.34 -7.31 8.22
C GLU A 7 -14.27 -6.61 7.24
N ARG A 8 -14.75 -7.31 6.19
CA ARG A 8 -15.68 -6.73 5.22
C ARG A 8 -17.02 -6.37 5.87
N LEU A 9 -17.53 -7.22 6.74
CA LEU A 9 -18.76 -6.94 7.49
C LEU A 9 -18.55 -5.77 8.45
N ALA A 10 -17.45 -5.77 9.20
CA ALA A 10 -17.13 -4.71 10.15
C ALA A 10 -16.94 -3.36 9.43
N MET A 11 -16.27 -3.33 8.28
CA MET A 11 -16.13 -2.10 7.47
C MET A 11 -17.47 -1.52 7.04
N VAL A 12 -18.44 -2.36 6.67
CA VAL A 12 -19.78 -1.89 6.30
C VAL A 12 -20.58 -1.47 7.53
N LEU A 13 -20.58 -2.29 8.59
CA LEU A 13 -21.40 -2.10 9.78
C LEU A 13 -20.97 -0.87 10.59
N PHE A 14 -19.66 -0.71 10.78
CA PHE A 14 -19.05 0.34 11.58
C PHE A 14 -18.50 1.50 10.71
N GLN A 15 -18.69 1.48 9.39
CA GLN A 15 -18.19 2.51 8.44
C GLN A 15 -16.68 2.73 8.49
N ILE A 16 -15.90 1.68 8.76
CA ILE A 16 -14.44 1.75 8.80
C ILE A 16 -13.91 1.84 7.36
N PRO A 17 -13.21 2.93 6.99
CA PRO A 17 -12.86 3.21 5.59
C PRO A 17 -11.64 2.44 5.08
N ASP A 18 -10.83 1.88 5.98
CA ASP A 18 -9.54 1.27 5.66
C ASP A 18 -9.29 0.04 6.54
N ILE A 19 -8.98 -1.10 5.92
CA ILE A 19 -8.73 -2.36 6.63
C ILE A 19 -7.48 -2.29 7.53
N ARG A 20 -6.53 -1.40 7.25
CA ARG A 20 -5.33 -1.20 8.10
C ARG A 20 -5.70 -0.72 9.50
N LEU A 21 -6.88 -0.10 9.68
CA LEU A 21 -7.36 0.31 11.00
C LEU A 21 -7.57 -0.88 11.94
N PHE A 22 -7.89 -2.08 11.45
CA PHE A 22 -8.00 -3.27 12.32
C PHE A 22 -6.68 -3.70 12.94
N TRP A 23 -5.55 -3.23 12.41
CA TRP A 23 -4.20 -3.56 12.87
C TRP A 23 -3.55 -2.40 13.63
N THR A 24 -4.25 -1.27 13.79
CA THR A 24 -3.71 -0.13 14.52
C THR A 24 -3.73 -0.34 16.03
N ARG A 25 -2.78 0.30 16.72
CA ARG A 25 -2.75 0.41 18.18
C ARG A 25 -3.16 1.81 18.67
N ASP A 26 -3.73 2.61 17.77
CA ASP A 26 -4.15 3.98 18.09
C ASP A 26 -5.40 3.97 18.98
N GLU A 27 -5.26 4.52 20.19
CA GLU A 27 -6.36 4.67 21.16
C GLU A 27 -7.54 5.48 20.57
N ARG A 28 -7.30 6.39 19.62
CA ARG A 28 -8.36 7.15 18.95
C ARG A 28 -9.28 6.27 18.11
N PHE A 29 -8.78 5.14 17.63
CA PHE A 29 -9.58 4.13 16.93
C PHE A 29 -10.18 3.13 17.94
N LEU A 30 -9.35 2.56 18.82
CA LEU A 30 -9.75 1.49 19.73
C LEU A 30 -10.85 1.92 20.72
N SER A 31 -10.78 3.14 21.23
CA SER A 31 -11.75 3.66 22.22
C SER A 31 -13.16 3.92 21.65
N GLN A 32 -13.36 3.87 20.34
CA GLN A 32 -14.66 4.13 19.71
C GLN A 32 -15.61 2.92 19.74
N PHE A 33 -15.09 1.72 19.99
CA PHE A 33 -15.87 0.49 19.92
C PHE A 33 -16.07 -0.11 21.30
N ARG A 34 -17.29 -0.62 21.55
CA ARG A 34 -17.67 -1.29 22.80
C ARG A 34 -18.44 -2.56 22.48
N GLU A 35 -18.30 -3.56 23.35
CA GLU A 35 -18.99 -4.83 23.18
C GLU A 35 -20.51 -4.63 23.20
N GLY A 36 -21.20 -5.26 22.24
CA GLY A 36 -22.66 -5.20 22.13
C GLY A 36 -23.23 -3.92 21.50
N GLU A 37 -22.38 -2.94 21.15
CA GLU A 37 -22.82 -1.67 20.55
C GLU A 37 -22.37 -1.56 19.09
N ILE A 38 -23.29 -1.12 18.22
CA ILE A 38 -22.98 -0.79 16.82
C ILE A 38 -22.73 0.71 16.72
N THR A 39 -21.46 1.09 16.70
CA THR A 39 -21.01 2.49 16.65
C THR A 39 -20.37 2.80 15.31
N LYS A 40 -20.78 3.89 14.65
CA LYS A 40 -20.07 4.34 13.44
C LYS A 40 -18.70 4.88 13.84
N PHE A 41 -17.68 4.49 13.10
CA PHE A 41 -16.34 5.05 13.22
C PHE A 41 -16.38 6.52 12.83
N GLU A 42 -15.92 7.36 13.75
CA GLU A 42 -15.70 8.79 13.53
C GLU A 42 -14.23 8.99 13.09
N PRO A 43 -13.99 9.38 11.83
CA PRO A 43 -12.65 9.57 11.33
C PRO A 43 -11.94 10.73 12.05
N TYR A 44 -10.72 10.49 12.52
CA TYR A 44 -9.81 11.56 12.92
C TYR A 44 -9.10 12.15 11.69
N SER A 45 -8.48 13.33 11.88
CA SER A 45 -7.85 14.13 10.81
C SER A 45 -7.00 13.26 9.88
N LYS A 46 -7.33 13.27 8.59
CA LYS A 46 -6.55 12.54 7.57
C LYS A 46 -5.26 13.28 7.29
N HIS A 47 -4.14 12.57 7.41
CA HIS A 47 -2.83 13.09 7.04
C HIS A 47 -2.69 13.15 5.51
N PRO A 48 -1.92 14.12 4.97
CA PRO A 48 -1.74 14.21 3.52
C PRO A 48 -1.02 12.97 2.97
N PRO A 49 -1.44 12.44 1.81
CA PRO A 49 -0.71 11.37 1.13
C PRO A 49 0.60 11.90 0.52
N CYS A 50 1.60 11.04 0.45
CA CYS A 50 2.83 11.28 -0.31
C CYS A 50 2.95 10.23 -1.42
N TYR A 51 3.01 10.67 -2.68
CA TYR A 51 3.11 9.78 -3.82
C TYR A 51 4.56 9.65 -4.29
N LYS A 52 5.01 8.42 -4.55
CA LYS A 52 6.27 8.15 -5.26
C LYS A 52 6.03 7.12 -6.35
N ASP A 53 6.66 7.38 -7.50
CA ASP A 53 6.57 6.49 -8.65
C ASP A 53 7.86 5.66 -8.77
N ILE A 54 7.72 4.41 -9.18
CA ILE A 54 8.85 3.52 -9.52
C ILE A 54 8.57 2.89 -10.88
N THR A 55 9.54 3.02 -11.79
CA THR A 55 9.46 2.45 -13.12
C THR A 55 10.60 1.47 -13.32
N PHE A 56 10.30 0.32 -13.93
CA PHE A 56 11.29 -0.69 -14.27
C PHE A 56 10.85 -1.51 -15.47
N TRP A 57 11.83 -2.08 -16.16
CA TRP A 57 11.64 -3.10 -17.18
C TRP A 57 11.33 -4.44 -16.52
N VAL A 58 10.24 -5.06 -16.95
CA VAL A 58 9.80 -6.34 -16.41
C VAL A 58 10.37 -7.51 -17.22
N PRO A 59 10.83 -8.59 -16.58
CA PRO A 59 11.17 -9.83 -17.27
C PRO A 59 9.91 -10.57 -17.74
N GLU A 60 10.10 -11.57 -18.61
CA GLU A 60 9.04 -12.51 -18.92
C GLU A 60 8.63 -13.29 -17.66
N GLY A 61 7.33 -13.43 -17.42
CA GLY A 61 6.82 -14.08 -16.21
C GLY A 61 6.80 -13.21 -14.95
N PHE A 62 6.95 -11.88 -15.07
CA PHE A 62 6.83 -10.98 -13.91
C PHE A 62 5.44 -11.09 -13.25
N GLU A 63 5.45 -11.43 -11.96
CA GLU A 63 4.25 -11.48 -11.13
C GLU A 63 4.12 -10.21 -10.29
N GLU A 64 3.06 -9.43 -10.55
CA GLU A 64 2.80 -8.16 -9.88
C GLU A 64 2.67 -8.31 -8.36
N ASN A 65 2.11 -9.41 -7.89
CA ASN A 65 1.93 -9.68 -6.46
C ASN A 65 3.26 -9.72 -5.71
N ASN A 66 4.35 -10.19 -6.33
CA ASN A 66 5.67 -10.23 -5.69
C ASN A 66 6.20 -8.81 -5.46
N PHE A 67 5.93 -7.89 -6.38
CA PHE A 67 6.24 -6.47 -6.18
C PHE A 67 5.38 -5.86 -5.08
N MET A 68 4.07 -6.15 -5.05
CA MET A 68 3.18 -5.67 -3.98
C MET A 68 3.61 -6.20 -2.60
N GLU A 69 4.05 -7.45 -2.51
CA GLU A 69 4.58 -8.06 -1.29
C GLU A 69 5.86 -7.36 -0.83
N MET A 70 6.79 -7.06 -1.74
CA MET A 70 7.99 -6.28 -1.41
C MET A 70 7.66 -4.89 -0.88
N VAL A 71 6.73 -4.18 -1.52
CA VAL A 71 6.28 -2.87 -1.04
C VAL A 71 5.71 -2.98 0.36
N ARG A 72 4.87 -4.00 0.62
CA ARG A 72 4.33 -4.24 1.96
C ARG A 72 5.41 -4.61 2.98
N GLY A 73 6.41 -5.39 2.59
CA GLY A 73 7.53 -5.77 3.47
C GLY A 73 8.40 -4.59 3.89
N ILE A 74 8.63 -3.63 2.99
CA ILE A 74 9.48 -2.47 3.25
C ILE A 74 8.70 -1.32 3.90
N ALA A 75 7.56 -0.94 3.33
CA ALA A 75 6.80 0.22 3.76
C ALA A 75 5.74 -0.09 4.84
N GLY A 76 5.42 -1.37 5.07
CA GLY A 76 4.44 -1.79 6.06
C GLY A 76 3.09 -1.10 5.88
N ASP A 77 2.51 -0.65 7.00
CA ASP A 77 1.21 0.04 7.02
C ASP A 77 1.26 1.45 6.40
N TRP A 78 2.44 1.99 6.08
CA TRP A 78 2.54 3.29 5.40
C TRP A 78 2.18 3.19 3.92
N ALA A 79 2.36 2.02 3.29
CA ALA A 79 1.87 1.81 1.93
C ALA A 79 0.35 1.64 1.93
N GLU A 80 -0.35 2.72 1.57
CA GLU A 80 -1.80 2.73 1.46
C GLU A 80 -2.29 2.02 0.20
N SER A 81 -1.62 2.28 -0.92
CA SER A 81 -1.95 1.64 -2.19
C SER A 81 -0.75 1.60 -3.12
N VAL A 82 -0.75 0.58 -3.98
CA VAL A 82 0.21 0.41 -5.08
C VAL A 82 -0.61 0.21 -6.33
N VAL A 83 -0.47 1.12 -7.30
CA VAL A 83 -1.27 1.10 -8.53
C VAL A 83 -0.36 1.17 -9.73
N LEU A 84 -0.57 0.26 -10.69
CA LEU A 84 0.07 0.35 -11.99
C LEU A 84 -0.56 1.49 -12.79
N ILE A 85 0.22 2.53 -13.06
CA ILE A 85 -0.26 3.75 -13.71
C ILE A 85 0.15 3.84 -15.17
N ASP A 86 1.19 3.14 -15.59
CA ASP A 86 1.64 3.11 -16.98
C ASP A 86 2.27 1.76 -17.36
N LYS A 87 2.03 1.35 -18.60
CA LYS A 87 2.67 0.19 -19.25
C LYS A 87 3.20 0.66 -20.60
N PHE A 88 4.50 0.52 -20.81
CA PHE A 88 5.15 0.92 -22.05
C PHE A 88 5.90 -0.25 -22.68
N GLU A 89 5.70 -0.46 -23.98
CA GLU A 89 6.34 -1.53 -24.74
C GLU A 89 7.33 -0.96 -25.77
N HIS A 90 8.58 -1.36 -25.67
CA HIS A 90 9.65 -0.94 -26.58
C HIS A 90 9.80 -1.94 -27.73
N LYS A 91 9.02 -1.75 -28.80
CA LYS A 91 8.93 -2.64 -29.99
C LYS A 91 10.27 -3.08 -30.58
N LYS A 92 11.28 -2.18 -30.65
CA LYS A 92 12.59 -2.51 -31.23
C LYS A 92 13.44 -3.44 -30.36
N LYS A 93 13.19 -3.47 -29.04
CA LYS A 93 13.95 -4.27 -28.07
C LYS A 93 13.12 -5.42 -27.47
N GLY A 94 11.82 -5.48 -27.77
CA GLY A 94 10.90 -6.48 -27.20
C GLY A 94 10.80 -6.41 -25.67
N ARG A 95 10.99 -5.22 -25.07
CA ARG A 95 10.94 -5.04 -23.60
C ARG A 95 9.68 -4.30 -23.19
N THR A 96 9.09 -4.69 -22.06
CA THR A 96 7.97 -4.00 -21.44
C THR A 96 8.44 -3.33 -20.15
N SER A 97 8.03 -2.09 -19.91
CA SER A 97 8.24 -1.39 -18.64
C SER A 97 6.92 -1.11 -17.95
N HIS A 98 6.89 -1.28 -16.63
CA HIS A 98 5.78 -0.93 -15.78
C HIS A 98 6.15 0.28 -14.93
N CYS A 99 5.21 1.21 -14.73
CA CYS A 99 5.32 2.31 -13.78
C CYS A 99 4.25 2.15 -12.70
N TYR A 100 4.70 1.96 -11.47
CA TYR A 100 3.84 1.87 -10.30
C TYR A 100 3.88 3.17 -9.51
N ARG A 101 2.70 3.64 -9.10
CA ARG A 101 2.55 4.71 -8.10
C ARG A 101 2.26 4.09 -6.75
N ILE A 102 3.12 4.41 -5.79
CA ILE A 102 2.96 4.04 -4.38
C ILE A 102 2.44 5.26 -3.63
N ASN A 103 1.34 5.08 -2.92
CA ASN A 103 0.75 6.08 -2.04
C ASN A 103 1.17 5.79 -0.61
N TYR A 104 2.00 6.66 -0.04
CA TYR A 104 2.42 6.61 1.35
C TYR A 104 1.51 7.48 2.22
N ARG A 105 0.82 6.86 3.16
CA ARG A 105 0.03 7.56 4.18
C ARG A 105 -0.02 6.74 5.46
N ALA A 106 0.54 7.29 6.52
CA ALA A 106 0.39 6.76 7.86
C ALA A 106 -1.00 7.11 8.41
N MET A 107 -1.53 6.21 9.23
CA MET A 107 -2.87 6.36 9.80
C MET A 107 -2.85 7.30 11.00
N ASP A 108 -1.75 7.33 11.76
CA ASP A 108 -1.64 8.01 13.05
C ASP A 108 -1.02 9.41 12.95
N ARG A 109 -0.14 9.66 11.98
CA ARG A 109 0.59 10.94 11.80
C ARG A 109 0.87 11.31 10.33
N SER A 110 1.28 12.55 10.10
CA SER A 110 1.87 12.98 8.83
C SER A 110 3.25 12.36 8.63
N LEU A 111 3.52 11.92 7.40
CA LEU A 111 4.82 11.47 6.95
C LEU A 111 5.59 12.64 6.33
N THR A 112 6.88 12.77 6.66
CA THR A 112 7.74 13.72 5.96
C THR A 112 8.23 13.13 4.64
N ASN A 113 8.66 13.99 3.71
CA ASN A 113 9.20 13.49 2.43
C ASN A 113 10.46 12.67 2.64
N GLU A 114 11.30 13.05 3.60
CA GLU A 114 12.55 12.37 3.93
C GLU A 114 12.30 10.94 4.43
N GLU A 115 11.28 10.75 5.29
CA GLU A 115 10.87 9.43 5.78
C GLU A 115 10.39 8.53 4.64
N VAL A 116 9.59 9.09 3.73
CA VAL A 116 9.09 8.37 2.55
C VAL A 116 10.23 8.06 1.57
N ASP A 117 11.19 8.98 1.41
CA ASP A 117 12.34 8.79 0.54
C ASP A 117 13.24 7.66 1.02
N VAL A 118 13.43 7.49 2.34
CA VAL A 118 14.15 6.33 2.90
C VAL A 118 13.51 5.01 2.45
N MET A 119 12.18 4.91 2.54
CA MET A 119 11.45 3.70 2.11
C MET A 119 11.52 3.51 0.59
N GLN A 120 11.38 4.59 -0.18
CA GLN A 120 11.45 4.54 -1.64
C GLN A 120 12.86 4.15 -2.13
N MET A 121 13.91 4.60 -1.44
CA MET A 121 15.29 4.21 -1.74
C MET A 121 15.53 2.74 -1.42
N ALA A 122 15.06 2.24 -0.27
CA ALA A 122 15.14 0.82 0.07
C ALA A 122 14.43 -0.07 -0.96
N LEU A 123 13.27 0.36 -1.47
CA LEU A 123 12.57 -0.31 -2.56
C LEU A 123 13.40 -0.34 -3.84
N ARG A 124 13.94 0.81 -4.26
CA ARG A 124 14.78 0.91 -5.45
C ARG A 124 16.05 0.06 -5.36
N GLU A 125 16.60 -0.14 -4.17
CA GLU A 125 17.78 -0.98 -3.96
C GLU A 125 17.43 -2.48 -4.05
N GLN A 126 16.32 -2.92 -3.45
CA GLN A 126 16.00 -4.34 -3.31
C GLN A 126 15.24 -4.92 -4.50
N VAL A 127 14.34 -4.15 -5.11
CA VAL A 127 13.45 -4.60 -6.19
C VAL A 127 14.21 -5.20 -7.39
N PRO A 128 15.31 -4.59 -7.89
CA PRO A 128 16.06 -5.15 -9.02
C PRO A 128 16.61 -6.55 -8.75
N GLY A 129 17.19 -6.77 -7.56
CA GLY A 129 17.79 -8.04 -7.18
C GLY A 129 16.74 -9.12 -6.88
N ALA A 130 15.65 -8.75 -6.22
CA ALA A 130 14.61 -9.70 -5.80
C ALA A 130 13.69 -10.12 -6.95
N LEU A 131 13.35 -9.21 -7.87
CA LEU A 131 12.39 -9.46 -8.95
C LEU A 131 13.04 -9.59 -10.33
N ASN A 132 14.38 -9.54 -10.41
CA ASN A 132 15.13 -9.57 -11.66
C ASN A 132 14.64 -8.51 -12.68
N VAL A 133 14.38 -7.30 -12.18
CA VAL A 133 13.94 -6.14 -12.98
C VAL A 133 15.06 -5.13 -13.14
N GLU A 134 14.98 -4.29 -14.18
CA GLU A 134 15.93 -3.20 -14.40
C GLU A 134 15.23 -1.86 -14.22
N LEU A 135 15.67 -1.03 -13.27
CA LEU A 135 15.09 0.30 -13.04
C LEU A 135 15.21 1.17 -14.31
N ARG A 136 14.20 2.03 -14.51
CA ARG A 136 14.12 3.00 -15.62
C ARG A 136 14.06 4.43 -15.10
#